data_AF-A0A2E4FEI6-F1
#
_entry.id   AF-A0A2E4FEI6-F1
#
_cell.length_a   1.000
_cell.length_b   1.000
_cell.length_c   1.000
_cell.angle_alpha   90.00
_cell.angle_beta   90.00
_cell.angle_gamma   90.00
#
_symmetry.space_group_name_H-M   'P 1'
#
loop_
_entity.id
_entity.type
_entity.pdbx_description
1 polymer ?
#
loop_
_entity_poly.entity_id
_entity_poly.type
_entity_poly.pdbx_seq_one_letter_code
_entity_poly.pdbx_strand_id
1 'polypeptide(L)'
;MVRCNLEIERARTEDKSRELTREEQVARLPITADELVREVGPTLFRLARPEALREIHSHYAPRMSRRQRTLFVEFMEQMYGTPFCRKAGLPVGGAKLSLAS
;
A
#
# COMPACT_ATOMS: atom_id res chain seq x y z
N MET A 1 -30.42 -33.63 -25.78
CA MET A 1 -30.83 -32.25 -25.47
C MET A 1 -30.72 -32.00 -23.95
N VAL A 2 -29.55 -32.26 -23.34
CA VAL A 2 -29.28 -32.08 -21.89
C VAL A 2 -27.79 -31.72 -21.71
N ARG A 3 -27.32 -30.69 -22.43
CA ARG A 3 -25.93 -30.22 -22.33
C ARG A 3 -25.79 -28.70 -22.34
N CYS A 4 -26.78 -27.95 -22.86
CA CYS A 4 -26.72 -26.49 -22.92
C CYS A 4 -27.15 -25.76 -21.63
N ASN A 5 -27.72 -26.44 -20.63
CA ASN A 5 -28.18 -25.76 -19.41
C ASN A 5 -27.08 -25.59 -18.34
N LEU A 6 -26.00 -26.37 -18.41
CA LEU A 6 -24.95 -26.38 -17.38
C LEU A 6 -23.94 -25.22 -17.53
N GLU A 7 -23.79 -24.67 -18.73
CA GLU A 7 -22.91 -23.52 -18.98
C GLU A 7 -23.55 -22.19 -18.55
N ILE A 8 -24.89 -22.09 -18.58
CA ILE A 8 -25.61 -20.88 -18.14
C ILE A 8 -25.61 -20.76 -16.60
N GLU A 9 -25.65 -21.88 -15.87
CA GLU A 9 -25.56 -21.84 -14.40
C GLU A 9 -24.14 -21.59 -13.88
N ARG A 10 -23.09 -22.04 -14.59
CA ARG A 10 -21.70 -21.72 -14.18
C ARG A 10 -21.33 -20.26 -14.43
N ALA A 11 -21.79 -19.67 -15.53
CA ALA A 11 -21.61 -18.24 -15.78
C ALA A 11 -22.29 -17.35 -14.71
N ARG A 12 -23.40 -17.82 -14.10
CA ARG A 12 -24.06 -17.11 -12.99
C ARG A 12 -23.44 -17.34 -11.61
N THR A 13 -22.55 -18.34 -11.47
CA THR A 13 -21.94 -18.67 -10.17
C THR A 13 -20.57 -18.01 -9.98
N GLU A 14 -19.87 -17.67 -11.07
CA GLU A 14 -18.65 -16.83 -11.02
C GLU A 14 -18.96 -15.33 -10.97
N ASP A 15 -20.16 -14.93 -11.38
CA ASP A 15 -20.66 -13.54 -11.25
C ASP A 15 -21.32 -13.28 -9.88
N LYS A 16 -20.89 -14.01 -8.84
CA LYS A 16 -20.80 -13.44 -7.47
C LYS A 16 -19.60 -12.51 -7.40
N SER A 17 -19.47 -11.68 -8.43
CA SER A 17 -18.67 -10.48 -8.49
C SER A 17 -19.03 -9.69 -7.26
N ARG A 18 -18.16 -9.83 -6.25
CA ARG A 18 -18.13 -9.07 -5.01
C ARG A 18 -18.66 -7.67 -5.31
N GLU A 19 -19.90 -7.41 -4.90
CA GLU A 19 -20.41 -6.05 -4.75
C GLU A 19 -19.53 -5.42 -3.67
N LEU A 20 -18.34 -4.98 -4.07
CA LEU A 20 -17.45 -4.22 -3.24
C LEU A 20 -18.25 -3.01 -2.82
N THR A 21 -18.43 -2.85 -1.51
CA THR A 21 -19.13 -1.67 -1.00
C THR A 21 -18.39 -0.44 -1.52
N ARG A 22 -19.10 0.68 -1.69
CA ARG A 22 -18.51 1.93 -2.17
C ARG A 22 -17.23 2.30 -1.37
N GLU A 23 -17.20 1.94 -0.10
CA GLU A 23 -16.05 2.09 0.80
C GLU A 23 -14.86 1.21 0.40
N GLU A 24 -15.09 -0.06 0.07
CA GLU A 24 -14.04 -0.95 -0.44
C GLU A 24 -13.52 -0.54 -1.83
N GLN A 25 -14.38 0.07 -2.66
CA GLN A 25 -13.96 0.63 -3.95
C GLN A 25 -13.08 1.87 -3.77
N VAL A 26 -13.43 2.77 -2.85
CA VAL A 26 -12.63 3.95 -2.50
C VAL A 26 -11.30 3.54 -1.85
N ALA A 27 -11.32 2.52 -1.00
CA ALA A 27 -10.11 1.94 -0.40
C ALA A 27 -9.18 1.27 -1.42
N ARG A 28 -9.63 1.02 -2.65
CA ARG A 28 -8.79 0.50 -3.75
C ARG A 28 -8.23 1.59 -4.65
N LEU A 29 -8.65 2.85 -4.48
CA LEU A 29 -8.11 3.94 -5.27
C LEU A 29 -6.61 4.12 -4.95
N PRO A 30 -5.78 4.37 -5.99
CA PRO A 30 -4.38 4.68 -5.78
C PRO A 30 -4.22 5.89 -4.85
N ILE A 31 -3.26 5.80 -3.93
CA ILE A 31 -2.92 6.89 -3.02
C ILE A 31 -1.49 7.35 -3.30
N THR A 32 -1.26 8.67 -3.22
CA THR A 32 0.07 9.27 -3.26
C THR A 32 0.69 9.33 -1.86
N ALA A 33 2.01 9.51 -1.78
CA ALA A 33 2.70 9.69 -0.50
C ALA A 33 2.18 10.95 0.24
N ASP A 34 1.88 12.02 -0.50
CA ASP A 34 1.36 13.27 0.08
C ASP A 34 -0.04 13.09 0.68
N GLU A 35 -0.93 12.38 -0.02
CA GLU A 35 -2.27 12.06 0.49
C GLU A 35 -2.20 11.20 1.74
N LEU A 36 -1.31 10.20 1.77
CA LEU A 36 -1.08 9.38 2.95
C LEU A 36 -0.59 10.22 4.13
N VAL A 37 0.39 11.11 3.92
CA VAL A 37 0.88 12.01 4.98
C VAL A 37 -0.22 12.97 5.44
N ARG A 38 -1.16 13.39 4.58
CA ARG A 38 -2.31 14.20 5.01
C ARG A 38 -3.31 13.38 5.84
N GLU A 39 -3.57 12.14 5.44
CA GLU A 39 -4.56 11.26 6.08
C GLU A 39 -4.10 10.78 7.47
N VAL A 40 -2.86 10.30 7.57
CA VAL A 40 -2.31 9.70 8.80
C VAL A 40 -1.15 10.48 9.42
N GLY A 41 -0.90 11.70 8.94
CA GLY A 41 0.19 12.58 9.38
C GLY A 41 0.35 12.69 10.89
N PRO A 42 -0.69 13.07 11.66
CA PRO A 42 -0.58 13.20 13.11
C PRO A 42 -0.08 11.93 13.82
N THR A 43 -0.46 10.76 13.31
CA THR A 43 0.01 9.45 13.78
C THR A 43 1.44 9.20 13.32
N LEU A 44 1.72 9.46 12.03
CA LEU A 44 3.04 9.31 11.42
C LEU A 44 4.11 10.20 12.05
N PHE A 45 3.78 11.36 12.62
CA PHE A 45 4.74 12.26 13.28
C PHE A 45 4.95 11.94 14.77
N ARG A 46 4.21 10.98 15.33
CA ARG A 46 4.24 10.60 16.76
C ARG A 46 4.53 9.12 16.95
N LEU A 47 5.21 8.49 16.00
CA LEU A 47 5.49 7.06 16.07
C LEU A 47 6.55 6.79 17.16
N ALA A 48 6.14 6.13 18.23
CA ALA A 48 7.04 5.69 19.29
C ALA A 48 7.71 4.33 18.97
N ARG A 49 7.13 3.56 18.04
CA ARG A 49 7.49 2.16 17.78
C ARG A 49 7.55 1.84 16.28
N PRO A 50 8.54 1.08 15.80
CA PRO A 50 8.65 0.67 14.40
C PRO A 50 7.45 -0.15 13.88
N GLU A 51 6.77 -0.87 14.77
CA GLU A 51 5.62 -1.72 14.42
C GLU A 51 4.46 -0.90 13.86
N ALA A 52 4.19 0.28 14.42
CA ALA A 52 3.14 1.17 13.93
C ALA A 52 3.46 1.67 12.50
N LEU A 53 4.73 1.93 12.20
CA LEU A 53 5.15 2.29 10.85
C LEU A 53 4.96 1.12 9.87
N ARG A 54 5.24 -0.11 10.32
CA ARG A 54 5.03 -1.33 9.52
C ARG A 54 3.56 -1.52 9.17
N GLU A 55 2.66 -1.36 10.14
CA GLU A 55 1.22 -1.50 9.95
C GLU A 55 0.70 -0.49 8.92
N ILE A 56 1.06 0.79 9.08
CA ILE A 56 0.71 1.84 8.12
C ILE A 56 1.24 1.50 6.73
N HIS A 57 2.54 1.21 6.62
CA HIS A 57 3.13 0.86 5.32
C HIS A 57 2.44 -0.36 4.69
N SER A 58 2.15 -1.40 5.45
CA SER A 58 1.51 -2.62 4.93
C SER A 58 0.07 -2.37 4.46
N HIS A 59 -0.65 -1.50 5.15
CA HIS A 59 -2.02 -1.13 4.78
C HIS A 59 -2.07 -0.32 3.48
N TYR A 60 -1.17 0.64 3.31
CA TYR A 60 -1.24 1.58 2.18
C TYR A 60 -0.28 1.26 1.01
N ALA A 61 0.77 0.47 1.21
CA ALA A 61 1.71 0.10 0.14
C ALA A 61 1.05 -0.56 -1.08
N PRO A 62 0.03 -1.45 -0.96
CA PRO A 62 -0.67 -2.00 -2.12
C PRO A 62 -1.35 -0.95 -2.99
N ARG A 63 -1.73 0.19 -2.39
CA ARG A 63 -2.41 1.33 -3.06
C ARG A 63 -1.44 2.35 -3.64
N MET A 64 -0.15 2.27 -3.30
CA MET A 64 0.86 3.20 -3.79
C MET A 64 1.56 2.64 -5.04
N SER A 65 1.84 3.52 -6.01
CA SER A 65 2.76 3.18 -7.10
C SER A 65 4.18 2.98 -6.56
N ARG A 66 5.05 2.30 -7.31
CA ARG A 66 6.45 2.08 -6.90
C ARG A 66 7.17 3.40 -6.57
N ARG A 67 6.97 4.43 -7.40
CA ARG A 67 7.54 5.77 -7.20
C ARG A 67 7.06 6.39 -5.89
N GLN A 68 5.76 6.31 -5.59
CA GLN A 68 5.19 6.87 -4.37
C GLN A 68 5.67 6.12 -3.12
N ARG A 69 5.82 4.79 -3.20
CA ARG A 69 6.43 4.00 -2.12
C ARG A 69 7.86 4.42 -1.84
N THR A 70 8.67 4.62 -2.88
CA THR A 70 10.07 5.09 -2.71
C THR A 70 10.10 6.44 -2.01
N LEU A 71 9.30 7.41 -2.48
CA LEU A 71 9.21 8.73 -1.83
C LEU A 71 8.77 8.65 -0.37
N PHE A 72 7.78 7.81 -0.07
CA PHE A 72 7.33 7.58 1.30
C PHE A 72 8.45 6.97 2.18
N VAL A 73 9.16 5.96 1.68
CA VAL A 73 10.27 5.30 2.39
C VAL A 73 11.40 6.30 2.66
N GLU A 74 11.78 7.10 1.67
CA GLU A 74 12.81 8.15 1.81
C GLU A 74 12.41 9.21 2.84
N PHE A 75 11.15 9.64 2.81
CA PHE A 75 10.61 10.59 3.77
C PHE A 75 10.62 10.03 5.20
N MET A 76 10.18 8.78 5.40
CA MET A 76 10.23 8.11 6.70
C MET A 76 11.67 7.92 7.19
N GLU A 77 12.60 7.56 6.30
CA GLU A 77 14.02 7.40 6.61
C GLU A 77 14.66 8.73 7.05
N GLN A 78 14.28 9.86 6.43
CA GLN A 78 14.72 11.19 6.86
C GLN A 78 14.16 11.58 8.24
N MET A 79 12.92 11.22 8.54
CA MET A 79 12.29 11.59 9.82
C MET A 79 12.75 10.75 11.01
N TYR A 80 12.84 9.42 10.84
CA TYR A 80 13.09 8.49 11.94
C TYR A 80 14.45 7.81 11.89
N GLY A 81 15.17 7.95 10.79
CA GLY A 81 16.46 7.31 10.56
C GLY A 81 16.36 5.88 10.04
N THR A 82 17.40 5.48 9.31
CA THR A 82 17.54 4.13 8.72
C THR A 82 17.32 2.99 9.73
N PRO A 83 17.86 3.03 10.98
CA PRO A 83 17.69 1.91 11.91
C PRO A 83 16.24 1.68 12.31
N PHE A 84 15.46 2.75 12.50
CA PHE A 84 14.05 2.68 12.86
C PHE A 84 13.23 2.11 11.70
N CYS A 85 13.41 2.65 10.51
CA CYS A 85 12.70 2.19 9.31
C CYS A 85 13.07 0.75 8.92
N ARG A 86 14.33 0.34 9.12
CA ARG A 86 14.77 -1.04 8.91
C ARG A 86 14.06 -2.00 9.88
N LYS A 87 13.93 -1.64 11.16
CA LYS A 87 13.15 -2.42 12.14
C LYS A 87 11.67 -2.50 11.75
N ALA A 88 11.11 -1.44 11.15
CA ALA A 88 9.76 -1.47 10.60
C ALA A 88 9.62 -2.38 9.36
N GLY A 89 10.73 -2.84 8.75
CA GLY A 89 10.72 -3.68 7.55
C GLY A 89 10.62 -2.89 6.24
N LEU A 90 10.90 -1.58 6.28
CA LEU A 90 10.95 -0.74 5.08
C LEU A 90 12.24 -1.04 4.29
N PRO A 91 12.19 -0.97 2.94
CA PRO A 91 13.36 -1.16 2.07
C PRO A 91 14.25 0.08 2.06
N VAL A 92 14.86 0.40 3.20
CA VAL A 92 15.75 1.57 3.39
C VAL A 92 17.22 1.24 3.10
N GLY A 93 17.99 2.27 2.74
CA GLY A 93 19.43 2.13 2.48
C GLY A 93 19.78 1.35 1.22
N GLY A 94 18.90 1.32 0.22
CA GLY A 94 19.26 0.89 -1.13
C GLY A 94 20.44 1.71 -1.64
N ALA A 95 21.34 1.08 -2.42
CA ALA A 95 22.49 1.77 -2.99
C ALA A 95 22.03 3.04 -3.70
N LYS A 96 22.40 4.20 -3.15
CA LYS A 96 22.41 5.44 -3.93
C LYS A 96 23.42 5.17 -5.04
N LEU A 97 22.94 4.80 -6.23
CA LEU A 97 23.76 4.88 -7.42
C LEU A 97 24.14 6.36 -7.52
N SER A 98 25.30 6.71 -6.98
CA SER A 98 25.93 7.98 -7.28
C SER A 98 26.13 7.96 -8.78
N LEU A 99 25.34 8.74 -9.50
CA LEU A 99 25.77 9.25 -10.80
C LEU A 99 27.03 10.05 -10.51
N ALA A 100 28.18 9.39 -10.56
CA ALA A 100 29.47 10.03 -10.61
C ALA A 100 29.46 10.87 -11.90
N SER A 101 29.36 12.18 -11.72
CA SER A 101 29.73 13.20 -12.70
C SER A 101 31.05 13.79 -12.27
#